data_AF-A0A930ZK75-F1
#
_entry.id   AF-A0A930ZK75-F1
#
_cell.length_a   1.000
_cell.length_b   1.000
_cell.length_c   1.000
_cell.angle_alpha   90.00
_cell.angle_beta   90.00
_cell.angle_gamma   90.00
#
_symmetry.space_group_name_H-M   'P 1'
#
loop_
_entity.id
_entity.type
_entity.pdbx_description
1 polymer ?
#
loop_
_entity_poly.entity_id
_entity_poly.type
_entity_poly.pdbx_seq_one_letter_code
_entity_poly.pdbx_strand_id
1 'polypeptide(L)'
;MGARAARSADYEPEGVGDVRGFTGNGGAGFGGAGGAAGEGAGDETCGGESFDCSKALPRNILYGNIFPNMTNLVDVQSGIDIFYIDESCDKDFYAMTAIAIPFVRFTESGCQIVWNHYFESAQRLRKDMRLRYDLSTQKELKGSLLLSGHGNYKIRNQGFTKAQAVQIYKDLLSGLSFLPASSVISVVGTASTQLYGYKSLLAVLYALLQRMRRTCRTCQRVGMVFFDEGHNEYRKLYRQSQKYLPTGSNLGTWETGRRIKNLHLDNFVKDGNIKDSKQSSFIQFADLVSFAALLETRSKMDVLTQWQKQIQAGDLYLQIPSSVLN
;
A
#
# COMPACT_ATOMS: atom_id res chain seq x y z
N MET A 1 -13.39 18.64 -44.74
CA MET A 1 -13.05 18.92 -43.33
C MET A 1 -14.11 18.26 -42.46
N GLY A 2 -13.87 17.05 -41.95
CA GLY A 2 -14.86 16.29 -41.18
C GLY A 2 -14.25 15.84 -39.86
N ALA A 3 -14.73 16.40 -38.76
CA ALA A 3 -14.32 16.04 -37.40
C ALA A 3 -15.06 14.78 -36.96
N ARG A 4 -14.31 13.71 -36.66
CA ARG A 4 -14.82 12.51 -35.98
C ARG A 4 -14.68 12.71 -34.47
N ALA A 5 -15.82 12.76 -33.77
CA ALA A 5 -15.89 12.68 -32.32
C ALA A 5 -15.56 11.25 -31.87
N ALA A 6 -14.58 11.10 -30.98
CA ALA A 6 -14.28 9.85 -30.32
C ALA A 6 -15.26 9.64 -29.15
N ARG A 7 -16.01 8.53 -29.19
CA ARG A 7 -16.88 8.07 -28.10
C ARG A 7 -16.01 7.53 -26.96
N SER A 8 -16.20 8.07 -25.76
CA SER A 8 -15.76 7.46 -24.51
C SER A 8 -16.60 6.22 -24.25
N ALA A 9 -15.94 5.10 -23.91
CA ALA A 9 -16.62 3.91 -23.45
C ALA A 9 -17.01 4.11 -21.98
N ASP A 10 -18.31 4.15 -21.73
CA ASP A 10 -18.90 4.17 -20.39
C ASP A 10 -18.66 2.81 -19.72
N TYR A 11 -18.09 2.87 -18.53
CA TYR A 11 -17.94 1.74 -17.62
C TYR A 11 -19.16 1.75 -16.68
N GLU A 12 -20.11 0.86 -16.93
CA GLU A 12 -21.25 0.64 -16.03
C GLU A 12 -20.82 -0.25 -14.86
N PRO A 13 -21.01 0.16 -13.59
CA PRO A 13 -20.83 -0.73 -12.45
C PRO A 13 -22.04 -1.67 -12.32
N GLU A 14 -21.77 -2.97 -12.33
CA GLU A 14 -22.77 -4.01 -12.07
C GLU A 14 -23.42 -3.82 -10.68
N GLY A 15 -24.74 -4.03 -10.67
CA GLY A 15 -25.66 -3.65 -9.61
C GLY A 15 -25.38 -4.24 -8.23
N VAL A 16 -25.56 -3.38 -7.23
CA VAL A 16 -25.67 -3.75 -5.81
C VAL A 16 -27.00 -4.48 -5.60
N GLY A 17 -26.94 -5.79 -5.44
CA GLY A 17 -28.08 -6.63 -5.06
C GLY A 17 -28.54 -6.33 -3.62
N ASP A 18 -29.85 -6.06 -3.50
CA ASP A 18 -30.59 -5.86 -2.25
C ASP A 18 -30.57 -7.15 -1.40
N VAL A 19 -29.97 -7.10 -0.21
CA VAL A 19 -29.98 -8.22 0.76
C VAL A 19 -30.98 -7.90 1.87
N ARG A 20 -32.23 -8.30 1.64
CA ARG A 20 -33.23 -8.45 2.70
C ARG A 20 -33.34 -9.90 3.12
N GLY A 21 -33.19 -10.10 4.43
CA GLY A 21 -33.92 -11.10 5.23
C GLY A 21 -33.62 -12.57 4.97
N PHE A 22 -32.88 -13.21 5.87
CA PHE A 22 -33.10 -14.62 6.18
C PHE A 22 -32.93 -14.87 7.69
N THR A 23 -34.07 -15.07 8.35
CA THR A 23 -34.21 -15.75 9.63
C THR A 23 -34.47 -17.23 9.33
N GLY A 24 -33.82 -18.16 10.04
CA GLY A 24 -34.25 -19.57 9.99
C GLY A 24 -33.24 -20.61 10.46
N ASN A 25 -33.45 -21.05 11.70
CA ASN A 25 -33.11 -22.32 12.35
C ASN A 25 -32.57 -23.50 11.51
N GLY A 26 -31.65 -24.23 12.17
CA GLY A 26 -31.84 -25.66 12.45
C GLY A 26 -30.90 -26.64 11.73
N GLY A 27 -30.44 -27.65 12.46
CA GLY A 27 -30.03 -28.94 11.87
C GLY A 27 -28.66 -29.45 12.28
N ALA A 28 -28.64 -30.29 13.30
CA ALA A 28 -27.54 -31.19 13.63
C ALA A 28 -27.29 -32.22 12.52
N GLY A 29 -26.04 -32.67 12.38
CA GLY A 29 -25.66 -33.77 11.50
C GLY A 29 -24.25 -34.26 11.80
N PHE A 30 -24.13 -35.19 12.75
CA PHE A 30 -22.96 -36.04 12.96
C PHE A 30 -22.92 -37.13 11.86
N GLY A 31 -21.74 -37.43 11.33
CA GLY A 31 -21.50 -38.67 10.57
C GLY A 31 -20.26 -38.60 9.70
N GLY A 32 -19.34 -39.56 9.86
CA GLY A 32 -18.27 -39.81 8.89
C GLY A 32 -16.98 -40.34 9.50
N ALA A 33 -16.95 -41.65 9.77
CA ALA A 33 -15.73 -42.40 10.04
C ALA A 33 -15.12 -42.93 8.73
N GLY A 34 -13.79 -43.13 8.74
CA GLY A 34 -13.14 -44.27 8.08
C GLY A 34 -12.26 -43.98 6.86
N GLY A 35 -11.06 -44.58 6.86
CA GLY A 35 -10.53 -45.21 5.64
C GLY A 35 -9.13 -44.82 5.15
N ALA A 36 -8.10 -45.32 5.85
CA ALA A 36 -6.90 -46.02 5.35
C ALA A 36 -6.22 -45.69 3.98
N ALA A 37 -4.88 -45.54 4.10
CA ALA A 37 -3.79 -46.22 3.37
C ALA A 37 -3.40 -45.82 1.93
N GLY A 38 -2.08 -45.71 1.72
CA GLY A 38 -1.43 -46.15 0.47
C GLY A 38 -0.27 -45.27 -0.04
N GLU A 39 0.96 -45.79 0.10
CA GLU A 39 2.10 -45.69 -0.85
C GLU A 39 2.73 -44.29 -1.10
N GLY A 40 4.03 -44.10 -1.31
CA GLY A 40 5.18 -44.98 -1.54
C GLY A 40 6.20 -44.22 -2.44
N ALA A 41 7.47 -44.24 -2.03
CA ALA A 41 8.70 -44.05 -2.83
C ALA A 41 8.98 -42.72 -3.57
N GLY A 42 10.27 -42.33 -3.59
CA GLY A 42 10.80 -41.37 -4.55
C GLY A 42 12.00 -40.55 -4.07
N ASP A 43 13.15 -41.21 -3.94
CA ASP A 43 14.48 -40.61 -3.83
C ASP A 43 14.91 -40.16 -5.23
N GLU A 44 15.25 -38.87 -5.43
CA GLU A 44 15.95 -38.44 -6.65
C GLU A 44 16.75 -37.15 -6.41
N THR A 45 18.08 -37.34 -6.34
CA THR A 45 19.12 -36.32 -6.40
C THR A 45 19.36 -35.87 -7.84
N CYS A 46 19.46 -34.56 -8.07
CA CYS A 46 20.20 -33.90 -9.16
C CYS A 46 20.59 -32.51 -8.63
N GLY A 47 21.86 -32.11 -8.58
CA GLY A 47 22.78 -32.03 -9.72
C GLY A 47 22.79 -30.57 -10.20
N GLY A 48 23.86 -29.85 -9.91
CA GLY A 48 23.90 -28.38 -9.89
C GLY A 48 24.04 -27.69 -11.26
N GLU A 49 23.99 -26.37 -11.22
CA GLU A 49 24.69 -25.47 -12.14
C GLU A 49 24.79 -24.07 -11.51
N SER A 50 26.02 -23.61 -11.32
CA SER A 50 26.38 -22.30 -10.79
C SER A 50 26.12 -21.21 -11.82
N PHE A 51 25.23 -20.27 -11.51
CA PHE A 51 24.93 -19.13 -12.37
C PHE A 51 25.96 -18.01 -12.11
N ASP A 52 26.83 -17.78 -13.10
CA ASP A 52 27.83 -16.72 -13.11
C ASP A 52 27.17 -15.34 -13.35
N CYS A 53 27.05 -14.53 -12.29
CA CYS A 53 26.51 -13.17 -12.32
C CYS A 53 27.51 -12.10 -12.82
N SER A 54 28.67 -12.48 -13.39
CA SER A 54 29.71 -11.53 -13.80
C SER A 54 29.58 -11.06 -15.26
N LYS A 55 28.41 -10.56 -15.70
CA LYS A 55 28.29 -9.87 -17.01
C LYS A 55 27.49 -8.57 -16.95
N ALA A 56 28.25 -7.52 -16.63
CA ALA A 56 28.24 -6.17 -17.21
C ALA A 56 26.90 -5.46 -17.49
N LEU A 57 26.61 -4.44 -16.68
CA LEU A 57 25.94 -3.22 -17.13
C LEU A 57 26.91 -2.02 -17.04
N PRO A 58 26.88 -1.09 -18.01
CA PRO A 58 27.85 0.01 -18.08
C PRO A 58 27.65 1.00 -16.93
N ARG A 59 28.71 1.15 -16.12
CA ARG A 59 28.91 2.27 -15.19
C ARG A 59 29.21 3.51 -16.01
N ASN A 60 28.29 4.48 -16.05
CA ASN A 60 28.58 5.90 -16.23
C ASN A 60 27.30 6.73 -16.10
N ILE A 61 26.85 6.94 -14.86
CA ILE A 61 26.04 8.11 -14.49
C ILE A 61 26.55 8.57 -13.12
N LEU A 62 27.51 9.49 -13.14
CA LEU A 62 27.92 10.26 -11.97
C LEU A 62 26.91 11.38 -11.78
N TYR A 63 25.89 11.17 -10.95
CA TYR A 63 25.21 12.29 -10.32
C TYR A 63 26.02 12.69 -9.09
N GLY A 64 26.65 13.87 -9.16
CA GLY A 64 27.38 14.44 -8.04
C GLY A 64 26.47 14.57 -6.81
N ASN A 65 26.88 13.94 -5.72
CA ASN A 65 26.28 14.11 -4.41
C ASN A 65 26.50 15.54 -3.91
N ILE A 66 25.56 16.43 -4.23
CA ILE A 66 25.43 17.75 -3.58
C ILE A 66 24.33 17.64 -2.53
N PHE A 67 24.51 16.77 -1.53
CA PHE A 67 23.82 16.88 -0.25
C PHE A 67 24.80 16.42 0.83
N PRO A 68 25.02 17.21 1.90
CA PRO A 68 25.87 16.78 3.00
C PRO A 68 25.33 15.48 3.61
N ASN A 69 26.25 14.60 4.02
CA ASN A 69 25.97 13.35 4.74
C ASN A 69 24.93 13.56 5.86
N MET A 70 23.66 13.27 5.58
CA MET A 70 22.53 13.33 6.53
C MET A 70 22.31 11.99 7.24
N THR A 71 23.36 11.20 7.44
CA THR A 71 23.31 9.89 8.09
C THR A 71 23.05 9.94 9.61
N ASN A 72 22.79 11.11 10.20
CA ASN A 72 22.54 11.27 11.64
C ASN A 72 21.19 11.91 12.00
N LEU A 73 20.20 11.96 11.09
CA LEU A 73 18.82 12.39 11.43
C LEU A 73 17.97 11.24 12.02
N VAL A 74 18.55 10.37 12.84
CA VAL A 74 17.81 9.43 13.70
C VAL A 74 17.59 10.04 15.08
N ASP A 75 17.42 11.36 15.12
CA ASP A 75 16.91 12.02 16.30
C ASP A 75 15.39 11.97 16.23
N VAL A 76 14.75 11.44 17.28
CA VAL A 76 13.30 11.22 17.35
C VAL A 76 12.62 12.58 17.53
N GLN A 77 12.69 13.41 16.50
CA GLN A 77 12.16 14.76 16.55
C GLN A 77 10.64 14.69 16.47
N SER A 78 10.03 15.16 17.55
CA SER A 78 8.61 15.46 17.58
C SER A 78 8.24 16.42 16.44
N GLY A 79 6.97 16.39 16.04
CA GLY A 79 6.55 17.17 14.88
C GLY A 79 5.21 16.74 14.32
N ILE A 80 4.98 17.11 13.07
CA ILE A 80 3.75 16.79 12.33
C ILE A 80 4.12 15.92 11.14
N ASP A 81 3.43 14.80 10.98
CA ASP A 81 3.49 13.92 9.81
C ASP A 81 2.18 14.01 9.02
N ILE A 82 2.30 14.01 7.70
CA ILE A 82 1.17 13.91 6.77
C ILE A 82 1.10 12.47 6.27
N PHE A 83 -0.05 11.83 6.48
CA PHE A 83 -0.36 10.50 6.02
C PHE A 83 -1.17 10.59 4.72
N TYR A 84 -0.62 10.05 3.64
CA TYR A 84 -1.31 9.86 2.37
C TYR A 84 -1.80 8.43 2.31
N ILE A 85 -3.11 8.24 2.17
CA ILE A 85 -3.77 6.94 2.24
C ILE A 85 -4.41 6.62 0.91
N ASP A 86 -4.20 5.39 0.46
CA ASP A 86 -4.88 4.81 -0.69
C ASP A 86 -5.15 3.31 -0.47
N GLU A 87 -6.06 2.75 -1.25
CA GLU A 87 -6.49 1.37 -1.17
C GLU A 87 -6.33 0.63 -2.49
N SER A 88 -6.26 -0.68 -2.39
CA SER A 88 -6.41 -1.56 -3.54
C SER A 88 -7.25 -2.75 -3.13
N CYS A 89 -8.25 -3.11 -3.93
CA CYS A 89 -9.15 -4.18 -3.59
C CYS A 89 -9.60 -4.98 -4.82
N ASP A 90 -10.03 -6.20 -4.54
CA ASP A 90 -10.88 -6.99 -5.42
C ASP A 90 -12.05 -7.55 -4.61
N LYS A 91 -12.78 -8.52 -5.16
CA LYS A 91 -13.95 -9.11 -4.49
C LYS A 91 -13.59 -9.85 -3.19
N ASP A 92 -12.38 -10.38 -3.08
CA ASP A 92 -11.98 -11.31 -2.02
C ASP A 92 -10.95 -10.68 -1.08
N PHE A 93 -10.21 -9.67 -1.52
CA PHE A 93 -9.10 -9.08 -0.80
C PHE A 93 -9.14 -7.55 -0.78
N TYR A 94 -8.68 -6.97 0.32
CA TYR A 94 -8.52 -5.54 0.51
C TYR A 94 -7.12 -5.25 1.03
N ALA A 95 -6.49 -4.22 0.51
CA ALA A 95 -5.26 -3.64 1.01
C ALA A 95 -5.46 -2.14 1.18
N MET A 96 -4.93 -1.58 2.27
CA MET A 96 -4.89 -0.15 2.47
C MET A 96 -3.51 0.23 3.00
N THR A 97 -2.94 1.27 2.41
CA THR A 97 -1.60 1.73 2.74
C THR A 97 -1.63 3.20 3.12
N ALA A 98 -0.90 3.55 4.17
CA ALA A 98 -0.55 4.92 4.50
C ALA A 98 0.95 5.16 4.27
N ILE A 99 1.31 6.25 3.62
CA ILE A 99 2.68 6.78 3.55
C ILE A 99 2.77 8.03 4.42
N ALA A 100 3.59 7.99 5.47
CA ALA A 100 3.83 9.08 6.41
C ALA A 100 5.00 9.97 5.96
N ILE A 101 4.72 11.22 5.61
CA ILE A 101 5.72 12.21 5.20
C ILE A 101 5.89 13.29 6.28
N PRO A 102 7.12 13.53 6.77
CA PRO A 102 7.44 14.62 7.67
C PRO A 102 7.00 15.95 7.09
N PHE A 103 6.14 16.67 7.81
CA PHE A 103 5.77 18.03 7.44
C PHE A 103 6.61 19.05 8.20
N VAL A 104 6.55 18.96 9.53
CA VAL A 104 7.25 19.84 10.46
C VAL A 104 8.06 19.00 11.44
N ARG A 105 9.25 19.46 11.78
CA ARG A 105 10.09 18.92 12.85
C ARG A 105 10.46 20.02 13.83
N PHE A 106 10.38 19.70 15.12
CA PHE A 106 10.84 20.56 16.19
C PHE A 106 12.27 20.17 16.55
N THR A 107 13.16 21.17 16.51
CA THR A 107 14.58 21.08 16.86
C THR A 107 14.86 22.03 18.02
N GLU A 108 16.04 21.92 18.62
CA GLU A 108 16.50 22.89 19.64
C GLU A 108 16.51 24.34 19.11
N SER A 109 16.74 24.50 17.81
CA SER A 109 16.78 25.80 17.13
C SER A 109 15.41 26.29 16.65
N GLY A 110 14.32 25.56 16.90
CA GLY A 110 12.96 25.96 16.54
C GLY A 110 12.18 24.95 15.71
N CYS A 111 11.45 25.43 14.70
CA CYS A 111 10.53 24.64 13.88
C CYS A 111 10.98 24.66 12.42
N GLN A 112 11.18 23.50 11.82
CA GLN A 112 11.59 23.35 10.42
C GLN A 112 10.51 22.66 9.60
N ILE A 113 10.14 23.26 8.47
CA ILE A 113 9.31 22.60 7.45
C ILE A 113 10.24 21.75 6.57
N VAL A 114 10.05 20.43 6.62
CA VAL A 114 10.91 19.44 5.92
C VAL A 114 10.21 18.74 4.76
N TRP A 115 8.92 18.98 4.58
CA TRP A 115 8.10 18.32 3.54
C TRP A 115 8.64 18.49 2.12
N ASN A 116 9.12 19.70 1.79
CA ASN A 116 9.61 20.02 0.45
C ASN A 116 10.71 19.07 -0.02
N HIS A 117 11.58 18.64 0.90
CA HIS A 117 12.64 17.68 0.60
C HIS A 117 12.09 16.34 0.08
N TYR A 118 11.06 15.80 0.73
CA TYR A 118 10.42 14.56 0.31
C TYR A 118 9.64 14.73 -0.99
N PHE A 119 8.98 15.87 -1.15
CA PHE A 119 8.25 16.17 -2.38
C PHE A 119 9.18 16.29 -3.60
N GLU A 120 10.30 16.98 -3.47
CA GLU A 120 11.32 17.07 -4.52
C GLU A 120 11.92 15.69 -4.84
N SER A 121 12.11 14.84 -3.83
CA SER A 121 12.57 13.45 -4.01
C SER A 121 11.56 12.59 -4.78
N ALA A 122 10.27 12.72 -4.46
CA ALA A 122 9.19 12.09 -5.22
C ALA A 122 9.16 12.57 -6.69
N GLN A 123 9.34 13.87 -6.92
CA GLN A 123 9.42 14.42 -8.28
C GLN A 123 10.65 13.93 -9.04
N ARG A 124 11.81 13.82 -8.37
CA ARG A 124 13.03 13.26 -8.95
C ARG A 124 12.81 11.80 -9.38
N LEU A 125 12.25 10.97 -8.51
CA LEU A 125 11.92 9.57 -8.86
C LEU A 125 11.03 9.50 -10.12
N ARG A 126 9.98 10.34 -10.21
CA ARG A 126 9.12 10.39 -11.41
C ARG A 126 9.87 10.84 -12.67
N LYS A 127 10.77 11.83 -12.56
CA LYS A 127 11.64 12.28 -13.67
C LYS A 127 12.61 11.18 -14.10
N ASP A 128 13.18 10.45 -13.16
CA ASP A 128 14.10 9.35 -13.46
C ASP A 128 13.37 8.22 -14.18
N MET A 129 12.14 7.88 -13.79
CA MET A 129 11.33 6.92 -14.54
C MET A 129 11.02 7.39 -15.95
N ARG A 130 10.78 8.70 -16.14
CA ARG A 130 10.57 9.27 -17.47
C ARG A 130 11.80 9.10 -18.34
N LEU A 131 12.99 9.42 -17.82
CA LEU A 131 14.24 9.31 -18.57
C LEU A 131 14.57 7.86 -18.94
N ARG A 132 14.34 6.91 -18.02
CA ARG A 132 14.69 5.50 -18.23
C ARG A 132 13.67 4.73 -19.08
N TYR A 133 12.38 5.05 -18.95
CA TYR A 133 11.30 4.24 -19.52
C TYR A 133 10.33 4.99 -20.41
N ASP A 134 10.55 6.29 -20.67
CA ASP A 134 9.55 7.14 -21.33
C ASP A 134 8.22 7.21 -20.54
N LEU A 135 8.27 7.01 -19.22
CA LEU A 135 7.10 7.07 -18.35
C LEU A 135 6.58 8.51 -18.24
N SER A 136 5.33 8.75 -18.62
CA SER A 136 4.71 10.08 -18.51
C SER A 136 4.62 10.53 -17.05
N THR A 137 5.09 11.75 -16.80
CA THR A 137 4.97 12.43 -15.50
C THR A 137 3.63 13.14 -15.32
N GLN A 138 2.88 13.34 -16.42
CA GLN A 138 1.59 14.03 -16.41
C GLN A 138 0.42 13.07 -16.12
N LYS A 139 0.64 11.77 -16.32
CA LYS A 139 -0.38 10.75 -16.03
C LYS A 139 -0.30 10.33 -14.57
N GLU A 140 -1.48 10.17 -13.99
CA GLU A 140 -1.68 9.52 -12.70
C GLU A 140 -1.23 8.07 -12.77
N LEU A 141 -0.34 7.64 -11.88
CA LEU A 141 0.04 6.24 -11.80
C LEU A 141 -1.01 5.47 -11.01
N LYS A 142 -1.61 4.46 -11.65
CA LYS A 142 -2.41 3.42 -11.01
C LYS A 142 -1.70 2.08 -11.09
N GLY A 143 -1.49 1.41 -9.97
CA GLY A 143 -0.68 0.20 -9.83
C GLY A 143 -1.24 -0.96 -10.65
N SER A 144 -2.54 -1.20 -10.58
CA SER A 144 -3.22 -2.25 -11.35
C SER A 144 -3.07 -2.07 -12.86
N LEU A 145 -3.23 -0.84 -13.35
CA LEU A 145 -3.05 -0.50 -14.76
C LEU A 145 -1.58 -0.56 -15.17
N LEU A 146 -0.67 -0.08 -14.32
CA LEU A 146 0.76 -0.03 -14.63
C LEU A 146 1.32 -1.45 -14.75
N LEU A 147 1.10 -2.31 -13.76
CA LEU A 147 1.64 -3.67 -13.74
C LEU A 147 1.14 -4.51 -14.91
N SER A 148 -0.13 -4.32 -15.28
CA SER A 148 -0.74 -5.04 -16.41
C SER A 148 -0.30 -4.50 -17.78
N GLY A 149 0.46 -3.40 -17.84
CA GLY A 149 0.90 -2.75 -19.08
C GLY A 149 -0.15 -1.83 -19.74
N HIS A 150 -1.29 -1.62 -19.09
CA HIS A 150 -2.38 -0.75 -19.53
C HIS A 150 -2.12 0.74 -19.14
N GLY A 151 -3.09 1.63 -19.37
CA GLY A 151 -3.02 3.05 -18.99
C GLY A 151 -2.25 3.96 -19.96
N ASN A 152 -1.65 3.38 -21.01
CA ASN A 152 -0.93 4.10 -22.06
C ASN A 152 0.17 5.04 -21.50
N TYR A 153 0.90 4.59 -20.50
CA TYR A 153 1.77 5.45 -19.71
C TYR A 153 3.00 6.01 -20.44
N LYS A 154 3.35 5.53 -21.64
CA LYS A 154 4.43 6.11 -22.45
C LYS A 154 4.09 7.53 -22.92
N ILE A 155 5.08 8.39 -23.18
CA ILE A 155 4.86 9.78 -23.67
C ILE A 155 4.05 9.80 -24.97
N ARG A 156 4.20 8.77 -25.81
CA ARG A 156 3.45 8.61 -27.07
C ARG A 156 2.10 7.92 -26.92
N ASN A 157 1.55 7.87 -25.70
CA ASN A 157 0.27 7.23 -25.38
C ASN A 157 0.23 5.74 -25.80
N GLN A 158 1.35 5.04 -25.64
CA GLN A 158 1.49 3.61 -25.92
C GLN A 158 1.57 2.83 -24.60
N GLY A 159 1.12 1.56 -24.63
CA GLY A 159 1.31 0.63 -23.53
C GLY A 159 2.76 0.19 -23.37
N PHE A 160 3.08 -0.27 -22.16
CA PHE A 160 4.32 -1.01 -21.90
C PHE A 160 4.11 -2.49 -22.26
N THR A 161 5.16 -3.17 -22.72
CA THR A 161 5.10 -4.63 -22.71
C THR A 161 5.01 -5.11 -21.26
N LYS A 162 4.46 -6.31 -21.01
CA LYS A 162 4.34 -6.83 -19.64
C LYS A 162 5.70 -6.87 -18.91
N ALA A 163 6.76 -7.30 -19.58
CA ALA A 163 8.11 -7.31 -19.01
C ALA A 163 8.59 -5.89 -18.63
N GLN A 164 8.36 -4.90 -19.49
CA GLN A 164 8.67 -3.50 -19.18
C GLN A 164 7.85 -2.99 -18.01
N ALA A 165 6.54 -3.26 -17.99
CA ALA A 165 5.63 -2.85 -16.91
C ALA A 165 6.08 -3.41 -15.54
N VAL A 166 6.43 -4.69 -15.48
CA VAL A 166 6.95 -5.33 -14.28
C VAL A 166 8.24 -4.67 -13.83
N GLN A 167 9.19 -4.43 -14.74
CA GLN A 167 10.46 -3.78 -14.38
C GLN A 167 10.23 -2.35 -13.86
N ILE A 168 9.38 -1.56 -14.53
CA ILE A 168 9.03 -0.20 -14.09
C ILE A 168 8.42 -0.23 -12.69
N TYR A 169 7.55 -1.21 -12.41
CA TYR A 169 6.93 -1.38 -11.11
C TYR A 169 7.96 -1.67 -10.01
N LYS A 170 8.87 -2.63 -10.26
CA LYS A 170 9.97 -2.96 -9.33
C LYS A 170 10.86 -1.75 -9.06
N ASP A 171 11.18 -1.00 -10.10
CA ASP A 171 12.01 0.20 -10.03
C ASP A 171 11.34 1.37 -9.28
N LEU A 172 10.03 1.53 -9.43
CA LEU A 172 9.25 2.49 -8.65
C LEU A 172 9.24 2.14 -7.16
N LEU A 173 8.98 0.87 -6.82
CA LEU A 173 8.94 0.41 -5.43
C LEU A 173 10.31 0.49 -4.75
N SER A 174 11.36 0.01 -5.42
CA SER A 174 12.74 0.11 -4.90
C SER A 174 13.26 1.54 -4.82
N GLY A 175 12.74 2.42 -5.68
CA GLY A 175 13.01 3.86 -5.66
C GLY A 175 12.41 4.61 -4.46
N LEU A 176 11.59 3.96 -3.62
CA LEU A 176 10.98 4.58 -2.42
C LEU A 176 11.96 4.75 -1.24
N SER A 177 13.26 4.52 -1.44
CA SER A 177 14.29 4.62 -0.39
C SER A 177 14.47 6.04 0.17
N PHE A 178 13.95 7.06 -0.50
CA PHE A 178 13.93 8.44 0.01
C PHE A 178 12.86 8.67 1.09
N LEU A 179 11.91 7.75 1.25
CA LEU A 179 10.90 7.86 2.30
C LEU A 179 11.55 7.72 3.68
N PRO A 180 10.96 8.32 4.74
CA PRO A 180 11.48 8.16 6.08
C PRO A 180 11.42 6.70 6.55
N ALA A 181 12.24 6.36 7.53
CA ALA A 181 12.20 5.04 8.14
C ALA A 181 10.80 4.74 8.75
N SER A 182 10.32 3.52 8.55
CA SER A 182 9.00 3.04 9.02
C SER A 182 7.82 3.97 8.70
N SER A 183 7.86 4.62 7.53
CA SER A 183 6.82 5.53 7.05
C SER A 183 5.70 4.85 6.26
N VAL A 184 5.94 3.64 5.76
CA VAL A 184 4.99 2.87 4.96
C VAL A 184 4.26 1.89 5.87
N ILE A 185 2.96 2.08 6.04
CA ILE A 185 2.10 1.27 6.90
C ILE A 185 1.02 0.63 6.02
N SER A 186 1.10 -0.68 5.83
CA SER A 186 0.11 -1.43 5.03
C SER A 186 -0.72 -2.34 5.92
N VAL A 187 -2.02 -2.44 5.66
CA VAL A 187 -2.92 -3.42 6.27
C VAL A 187 -3.66 -4.15 5.17
N VAL A 188 -3.75 -5.47 5.29
CA VAL A 188 -4.45 -6.34 4.34
C VAL A 188 -5.52 -7.14 5.04
N GLY A 189 -6.57 -7.47 4.32
CA GLY A 189 -7.69 -8.28 4.78
C GLY A 189 -8.39 -8.98 3.64
N THR A 190 -9.32 -9.85 4.00
CA THR A 190 -10.19 -10.62 3.10
C THR A 190 -11.64 -10.12 3.17
N ALA A 191 -12.50 -10.60 2.28
CA ALA A 191 -13.96 -10.44 2.33
C ALA A 191 -14.58 -10.79 3.69
N SER A 192 -14.00 -11.77 4.39
CA SER A 192 -14.45 -12.21 5.71
C SER A 192 -13.86 -11.42 6.89
N THR A 193 -12.97 -10.46 6.62
CA THR A 193 -12.33 -9.67 7.68
C THR A 193 -13.35 -8.81 8.41
N GLN A 194 -13.35 -8.92 9.74
CA GLN A 194 -14.21 -8.14 10.62
C GLN A 194 -13.39 -7.61 11.80
N LEU A 195 -13.63 -6.35 12.17
CA LEU A 195 -12.95 -5.72 13.27
C LEU A 195 -13.90 -4.75 13.99
N TYR A 196 -14.23 -5.06 15.24
CA TYR A 196 -15.09 -4.24 16.11
C TYR A 196 -16.41 -3.79 15.46
N GLY A 197 -17.04 -4.67 14.67
CA GLY A 197 -18.30 -4.42 13.99
C GLY A 197 -18.17 -3.83 12.58
N TYR A 198 -16.97 -3.41 12.17
CA TYR A 198 -16.68 -3.09 10.78
C TYR A 198 -16.32 -4.35 10.00
N LYS A 199 -16.62 -4.36 8.70
CA LYS A 199 -16.35 -5.48 7.79
C LYS A 199 -15.47 -5.01 6.63
N SER A 200 -14.78 -5.95 5.99
CA SER A 200 -14.13 -5.76 4.69
C SER A 200 -13.18 -4.55 4.71
N LEU A 201 -13.27 -3.67 3.71
CA LEU A 201 -12.43 -2.48 3.55
C LEU A 201 -12.44 -1.55 4.77
N LEU A 202 -13.60 -1.35 5.42
CA LEU A 202 -13.69 -0.51 6.62
C LEU A 202 -12.98 -1.13 7.82
N ALA A 203 -12.97 -2.46 7.95
CA ALA A 203 -12.20 -3.15 8.98
C ALA A 203 -10.69 -2.96 8.76
N VAL A 204 -10.24 -3.00 7.51
CA VAL A 204 -8.84 -2.75 7.11
C VAL A 204 -8.44 -1.30 7.39
N LEU A 205 -9.26 -0.32 7.00
CA LEU A 205 -9.03 1.10 7.32
C LEU A 205 -8.98 1.31 8.84
N TYR A 206 -9.87 0.68 9.59
CA TYR A 206 -9.89 0.81 11.04
C TYR A 206 -8.60 0.29 11.69
N ALA A 207 -8.10 -0.87 11.23
CA ALA A 207 -6.81 -1.41 11.65
C ALA A 207 -5.64 -0.51 11.23
N LEU A 208 -5.69 0.11 10.04
CA LEU A 208 -4.69 1.08 9.59
C LEU A 208 -4.63 2.29 10.53
N LEU A 209 -5.78 2.85 10.93
CA LEU A 209 -5.85 3.97 11.88
C LEU A 209 -5.24 3.62 13.24
N GLN A 210 -5.42 2.38 13.73
CA GLN A 210 -4.76 1.91 14.95
C GLN A 210 -3.22 1.88 14.82
N ARG A 211 -2.70 1.39 13.68
CA ARG A 211 -1.25 1.35 13.41
C ARG A 211 -0.65 2.74 13.26
N MET A 212 -1.34 3.62 12.54
CA MET A 212 -0.95 5.03 12.42
C MET A 212 -0.91 5.73 13.79
N ARG A 213 -1.92 5.49 14.64
CA ARG A 213 -1.95 6.00 16.01
C ARG A 213 -0.75 5.52 16.82
N ARG A 214 -0.49 4.21 16.81
CA ARG A 214 0.65 3.61 17.51
C ARG A 214 1.95 4.26 17.06
N THR A 215 2.17 4.37 15.75
CA THR A 215 3.36 4.99 15.15
C THR A 215 3.54 6.43 15.62
N CYS A 216 2.50 7.25 15.51
CA CYS A 216 2.56 8.63 15.98
C CYS A 216 2.80 8.75 17.49
N ARG A 217 2.24 7.85 18.32
CA ARG A 217 2.48 7.84 19.77
C ARG A 217 3.91 7.43 20.11
N THR A 218 4.43 6.38 19.46
CA THR A 218 5.81 5.91 19.67
C THR A 218 6.83 6.96 19.24
N CYS A 219 6.58 7.69 18.16
CA CYS A 219 7.47 8.73 17.66
C CYS A 219 7.20 10.12 18.24
N GLN A 220 6.24 10.28 19.16
CA GLN A 220 5.79 11.58 19.70
C GLN A 220 5.43 12.60 18.61
N ARG A 221 4.67 12.17 17.61
CA ARG A 221 4.22 12.98 16.47
C ARG A 221 2.72 13.19 16.46
N VAL A 222 2.34 14.26 15.79
CA VAL A 222 0.96 14.57 15.42
C VAL A 222 0.74 14.19 13.96
N GLY A 223 -0.37 13.54 13.65
CA GLY A 223 -0.73 13.15 12.29
C GLY A 223 -1.73 14.09 11.63
N MET A 224 -1.64 14.24 10.31
CA MET A 224 -2.67 14.81 9.45
C MET A 224 -2.95 13.84 8.32
N VAL A 225 -4.22 13.60 7.98
CA VAL A 225 -4.59 12.56 6.99
C VAL A 225 -5.13 13.16 5.70
N PHE A 226 -4.70 12.59 4.57
CA PHE A 226 -5.23 12.80 3.23
C PHE A 226 -5.60 11.45 2.62
N PHE A 227 -6.87 11.29 2.28
CA PHE A 227 -7.39 10.17 1.49
C PHE A 227 -7.47 10.57 0.02
N ASP A 228 -7.47 9.58 -0.88
CA ASP A 228 -7.89 9.80 -2.26
C ASP A 228 -9.38 10.18 -2.36
N GLU A 229 -9.76 10.80 -3.47
CA GLU A 229 -11.15 11.11 -3.80
C GLU A 229 -11.99 9.85 -4.02
N GLY A 230 -13.25 9.85 -3.54
CA GLY A 230 -14.23 8.80 -3.86
C GLY A 230 -14.96 8.18 -2.66
N HIS A 231 -14.38 8.26 -1.45
CA HIS A 231 -14.87 7.50 -0.29
C HIS A 231 -15.24 8.38 0.92
N ASN A 232 -16.48 8.86 0.95
CA ASN A 232 -16.98 9.70 2.06
C ASN A 232 -17.07 8.94 3.39
N GLU A 233 -17.24 7.63 3.34
CA GLU A 233 -17.24 6.73 4.48
C GLU A 233 -15.89 6.73 5.24
N TYR A 234 -14.77 7.03 4.58
CA TYR A 234 -13.46 7.11 5.24
C TYR A 234 -13.39 8.28 6.21
N ARG A 235 -13.92 9.45 5.80
CA ARG A 235 -14.02 10.62 6.68
C ARG A 235 -14.94 10.35 7.87
N LYS A 236 -16.07 9.68 7.62
CA LYS A 236 -16.99 9.28 8.70
C LYS A 236 -16.29 8.35 9.70
N LEU A 237 -15.59 7.32 9.22
CA LEU A 237 -14.86 6.39 10.07
C LEU A 237 -13.74 7.09 10.83
N TYR A 238 -12.94 7.93 10.17
CA TYR A 238 -11.89 8.73 10.79
C TYR A 238 -12.42 9.58 11.97
N ARG A 239 -13.53 10.31 11.77
CA ARG A 239 -14.18 11.12 12.82
C ARG A 239 -14.72 10.26 13.97
N GLN A 240 -15.25 9.07 13.65
CA GLN A 240 -15.67 8.11 14.68
C GLN A 240 -14.47 7.63 15.49
N SER A 241 -13.35 7.29 14.82
CA SER A 241 -12.09 6.85 15.44
C SER A 241 -11.43 7.90 16.34
N GLN A 242 -11.66 9.20 16.10
CA GLN A 242 -11.23 10.26 17.02
C GLN A 242 -11.94 10.20 18.39
N LYS A 243 -13.13 9.59 18.48
CA LYS A 243 -13.89 9.42 19.73
C LYS A 243 -13.87 7.99 20.26
N TYR A 244 -13.86 7.02 19.35
CA TYR A 244 -13.97 5.61 19.67
C TYR A 244 -13.13 4.79 18.69
N LEU A 245 -11.97 4.36 19.17
CA LEU A 245 -11.06 3.46 18.49
C LEU A 245 -10.66 2.29 19.44
N PRO A 246 -11.59 1.38 19.77
CA PRO A 246 -11.30 0.06 20.35
C PRO A 246 -10.04 -0.56 19.80
N THR A 247 -9.16 -0.99 20.70
CA THR A 247 -7.90 -1.64 20.36
C THR A 247 -7.68 -2.81 21.31
N GLY A 248 -7.32 -3.96 20.74
CA GLY A 248 -6.99 -5.17 21.48
C GLY A 248 -5.59 -5.09 22.07
N SER A 249 -5.35 -5.85 23.14
CA SER A 249 -4.00 -6.03 23.68
C SER A 249 -3.28 -7.14 22.91
N ASN A 250 -1.99 -6.94 22.60
CA ASN A 250 -1.13 -8.02 22.09
C ASN A 250 -0.82 -9.08 23.16
N LEU A 251 -0.97 -8.74 24.45
CA LEU A 251 -0.83 -9.67 25.59
C LEU A 251 -2.15 -10.36 25.95
N GLY A 252 -3.20 -10.22 25.12
CA GLY A 252 -4.53 -10.78 25.35
C GLY A 252 -5.44 -9.94 26.27
N THR A 253 -4.88 -9.32 27.31
CA THR A 253 -5.58 -8.37 28.18
C THR A 253 -4.76 -7.09 28.39
N TRP A 254 -5.45 -5.98 28.67
CA TRP A 254 -4.86 -4.75 29.17
C TRP A 254 -4.64 -4.85 30.68
N GLU A 255 -3.83 -3.96 31.25
CA GLU A 255 -3.58 -3.87 32.71
C GLU A 255 -4.85 -3.84 33.55
N THR A 256 -5.95 -3.33 32.99
CA THR A 256 -7.27 -3.30 33.64
C THR A 256 -8.02 -4.63 33.59
N GLY A 257 -7.41 -5.72 33.12
CA GLY A 257 -8.03 -7.03 32.90
C GLY A 257 -8.98 -7.12 31.70
N ARG A 258 -9.26 -6.00 31.01
CA ARG A 258 -10.16 -5.96 29.84
C ARG A 258 -9.42 -6.41 28.59
N ARG A 259 -10.10 -7.12 27.68
CA ARG A 259 -9.51 -7.51 26.37
C ARG A 259 -9.39 -6.35 25.39
N ILE A 260 -10.22 -5.31 25.56
CA ILE A 260 -10.32 -4.16 24.68
C ILE A 260 -10.18 -2.88 25.51
N LYS A 261 -9.41 -1.93 24.98
CA LYS A 261 -9.29 -0.57 25.49
C LYS A 261 -9.61 0.40 24.38
N ASN A 262 -10.39 1.43 24.67
CA ASN A 262 -10.64 2.50 23.71
C ASN A 262 -9.40 3.41 23.65
N LEU A 263 -8.75 3.49 22.50
CA LEU A 263 -7.53 4.28 22.29
C LEU A 263 -7.78 5.30 21.18
N HIS A 264 -8.36 6.45 21.53
CA HIS A 264 -8.78 7.47 20.56
C HIS A 264 -7.67 7.88 19.61
N LEU A 265 -8.03 8.25 18.37
CA LEU A 265 -7.13 8.88 17.39
C LEU A 265 -6.83 10.34 17.79
N ASP A 266 -6.25 10.54 18.97
CA ASP A 266 -6.14 11.80 19.71
C ASP A 266 -4.93 12.67 19.33
N ASN A 267 -3.96 12.08 18.63
CA ASN A 267 -2.78 12.76 18.12
C ASN A 267 -2.92 13.12 16.63
N PHE A 268 -4.15 13.29 16.14
CA PHE A 268 -4.41 13.68 14.76
C PHE A 268 -5.15 15.01 14.69
N VAL A 269 -4.62 15.93 13.90
CA VAL A 269 -5.19 17.27 13.70
C VAL A 269 -6.09 17.29 12.48
N LYS A 270 -7.12 18.13 12.56
CA LYS A 270 -8.11 18.37 11.49
C LYS A 270 -8.91 17.10 11.15
N ASP A 271 -9.94 17.30 10.35
CA ASP A 271 -10.69 16.22 9.70
C ASP A 271 -9.85 15.52 8.63
N GLY A 272 -10.29 14.32 8.21
CA GLY A 272 -9.71 13.61 7.07
C GLY A 272 -9.85 14.47 5.81
N ASN A 273 -8.73 14.87 5.21
CA ASN A 273 -8.72 15.66 3.99
C ASN A 273 -8.85 14.74 2.79
N ILE A 274 -9.41 15.27 1.71
CA ILE A 274 -9.50 14.57 0.42
C ILE A 274 -8.56 15.29 -0.56
N LYS A 275 -7.91 14.53 -1.42
CA LYS A 275 -7.00 15.08 -2.42
C LYS A 275 -7.07 14.25 -3.70
N ASP A 276 -7.20 14.94 -4.84
CA ASP A 276 -7.06 14.35 -6.17
C ASP A 276 -5.70 13.64 -6.32
N SER A 277 -5.73 12.31 -6.47
CA SER A 277 -4.57 11.45 -6.72
C SER A 277 -3.76 11.90 -7.94
N LYS A 278 -4.37 12.49 -8.97
CA LYS A 278 -3.65 13.02 -10.15
C LYS A 278 -2.61 14.07 -9.78
N GLN A 279 -2.85 14.82 -8.70
CA GLN A 279 -2.01 15.92 -8.25
C GLN A 279 -1.11 15.54 -7.06
N SER A 280 -1.09 14.27 -6.65
CA SER A 280 -0.40 13.81 -5.45
C SER A 280 0.47 12.59 -5.70
N SER A 281 1.78 12.80 -5.88
CA SER A 281 2.73 11.69 -6.06
C SER A 281 2.74 10.72 -4.88
N PHE A 282 2.49 11.21 -3.65
CA PHE A 282 2.45 10.34 -2.47
C PHE A 282 1.20 9.46 -2.39
N ILE A 283 0.04 9.93 -2.88
CA ILE A 283 -1.16 9.07 -3.00
C ILE A 283 -0.91 8.03 -4.08
N GLN A 284 -0.39 8.43 -5.23
CA GLN A 284 0.01 7.48 -6.29
C GLN A 284 0.99 6.42 -5.79
N PHE A 285 1.97 6.78 -4.95
CA PHE A 285 2.87 5.80 -4.35
C PHE A 285 2.17 4.92 -3.30
N ALA A 286 1.21 5.45 -2.54
CA ALA A 286 0.39 4.67 -1.63
C ALA A 286 -0.45 3.61 -2.40
N ASP A 287 -1.03 3.96 -3.55
CA ASP A 287 -1.70 3.01 -4.45
C ASP A 287 -0.76 1.91 -4.95
N LEU A 288 0.45 2.28 -5.43
CA LEU A 288 1.44 1.28 -5.86
C LEU A 288 1.80 0.29 -4.75
N VAL A 289 2.01 0.78 -3.53
CA VAL A 289 2.31 -0.08 -2.38
C VAL A 289 1.09 -0.92 -1.98
N SER A 290 -0.10 -0.32 -1.98
CA SER A 290 -1.35 -1.00 -1.63
C SER A 290 -1.65 -2.15 -2.58
N PHE A 291 -1.48 -1.93 -3.89
CA PHE A 291 -1.63 -2.99 -4.89
C PHE A 291 -0.56 -4.08 -4.76
N ALA A 292 0.69 -3.71 -4.42
CA ALA A 292 1.73 -4.70 -4.15
C ALA A 292 1.40 -5.57 -2.90
N ALA A 293 0.88 -4.95 -1.83
CA ALA A 293 0.45 -5.66 -0.62
C ALA A 293 -0.73 -6.61 -0.89
N LEU A 294 -1.65 -6.19 -1.76
CA LEU A 294 -2.76 -7.02 -2.24
C LEU A 294 -2.24 -8.26 -2.96
N LEU A 295 -1.30 -8.09 -3.89
CA LEU A 295 -0.69 -9.19 -4.66
C LEU A 295 0.11 -10.15 -3.78
N GLU A 296 0.87 -9.64 -2.81
CA GLU A 296 1.59 -10.47 -1.84
C GLU A 296 0.60 -11.35 -1.04
N THR A 297 -0.50 -10.76 -0.56
CA THR A 297 -1.54 -11.47 0.19
C THR A 297 -2.18 -12.55 -0.67
N ARG A 298 -2.52 -12.22 -1.92
CA ARG A 298 -3.07 -13.21 -2.87
C ARG A 298 -2.08 -14.33 -3.18
N SER A 299 -0.79 -14.02 -3.25
CA SER A 299 0.26 -15.02 -3.43
C SER A 299 0.32 -16.01 -2.27
N LYS A 300 0.23 -15.51 -1.03
CA LYS A 300 0.21 -16.34 0.19
C LYS A 300 -1.02 -17.27 0.26
N MET A 301 -2.10 -16.91 -0.43
CA MET A 301 -3.32 -17.71 -0.55
C MET A 301 -3.37 -18.55 -1.83
N ASP A 302 -2.32 -18.53 -2.66
CA ASP A 302 -2.22 -19.19 -3.96
C ASP A 302 -3.31 -18.82 -4.99
N VAL A 303 -3.91 -17.62 -4.88
CA VAL A 303 -5.00 -17.13 -5.75
C VAL A 303 -4.55 -16.07 -6.78
N LEU A 304 -3.25 -16.02 -7.07
CA LEU A 304 -2.74 -15.24 -8.20
C LEU A 304 -3.20 -15.87 -9.52
N THR A 305 -3.49 -15.04 -10.51
CA THR A 305 -3.73 -15.52 -11.88
C THR A 305 -2.45 -16.11 -12.48
N GLN A 306 -2.58 -16.97 -13.50
CA GLN A 306 -1.41 -17.65 -14.07
C GLN A 306 -0.32 -16.68 -14.56
N TRP A 307 -0.72 -15.57 -15.19
CA TRP A 307 0.26 -14.59 -15.65
C TRP A 307 0.93 -13.83 -14.49
N GLN A 308 0.21 -13.61 -13.37
CA GLN A 308 0.78 -13.01 -12.16
C GLN A 308 1.79 -13.95 -11.50
N LYS A 309 1.50 -15.26 -11.46
CA LYS A 309 2.45 -16.29 -11.01
C LYS A 309 3.72 -16.28 -11.88
N GLN A 310 3.57 -16.23 -13.20
CA GLN A 310 4.71 -16.19 -14.15
C GLN A 310 5.66 -15.01 -13.93
N ILE A 311 5.13 -13.84 -13.56
CA ILE A 311 5.96 -12.64 -13.30
C ILE A 311 6.38 -12.51 -11.83
N GLN A 312 6.08 -13.50 -10.98
CA GLN A 312 6.30 -13.44 -9.53
C GLN A 312 5.69 -12.19 -8.89
N ALA A 313 4.43 -11.89 -9.23
CA ALA A 313 3.75 -10.67 -8.78
C ALA A 313 3.65 -10.57 -7.25
N GLY A 314 3.64 -11.70 -6.54
CA GLY A 314 3.65 -11.75 -5.07
C GLY A 314 4.91 -11.16 -4.43
N ASP A 315 6.04 -11.16 -5.14
CA ASP A 315 7.33 -10.69 -4.63
C ASP A 315 7.53 -9.19 -4.84
N LEU A 316 6.59 -8.50 -5.48
CA LEU A 316 6.68 -7.06 -5.72
C LEU A 316 6.75 -6.28 -4.42
N TYR A 317 6.00 -6.67 -3.38
CA TYR A 317 6.03 -5.98 -2.09
C TYR A 317 7.42 -6.03 -1.43
N LEU A 318 8.21 -7.08 -1.71
CA LEU A 318 9.58 -7.23 -1.22
C LEU A 318 10.57 -6.26 -1.88
N GLN A 319 10.17 -5.59 -2.97
CA GLN A 319 11.00 -4.56 -3.61
C GLN A 319 10.99 -3.24 -2.84
N ILE A 320 10.05 -3.05 -1.91
CA ILE A 320 10.00 -1.86 -1.05
C ILE A 320 11.18 -1.95 -0.06
N PRO A 321 12.00 -0.89 0.08
CA PRO A 321 13.10 -0.90 1.03
C PRO A 321 12.61 -1.22 2.46
N SER A 322 13.20 -2.23 3.08
CA SER A 322 12.79 -2.67 4.42
C SER A 322 12.89 -1.58 5.48
N SER A 323 13.82 -0.62 5.30
CA SER A 323 13.97 0.54 6.18
C SER A 323 12.71 1.41 6.24
N VAL A 324 11.90 1.46 5.18
CA VAL A 324 10.71 2.34 5.13
C VAL A 324 9.45 1.64 5.62
N LEU A 325 9.46 0.32 5.84
CA LEU A 325 8.30 -0.45 6.31
C LEU A 325 8.11 -0.33 7.84
N ASN A 326 6.85 -0.24 8.28
CA ASN A 326 6.40 -0.21 9.68
C ASN A 326 6.04 -1.60 10.21
#